data_AF-A0AA40RXU0-F1
#
_entry.id   AF-A0AA40RXU0-F1
#
_cell.length_a   1.000
_cell.length_b   1.000
_cell.length_c   1.000
_cell.angle_alpha   90.00
_cell.angle_beta   90.00
_cell.angle_gamma   90.00
#
_symmetry.space_group_name_H-M   'P 1'
#
loop_
_entity.id
_entity.type
_entity.pdbx_description
1 polymer ?
#
loop_
_entity_poly.entity_id
_entity_poly.type
_entity_poly.pdbx_seq_one_letter_code
_entity_poly.pdbx_strand_id
1 'polypeptide(L)'
;MNNVEILAPITGQLIALSSVKDNVFSREVMGKGFAIIPTGQEIVAPVDGEVIALQGHAFGIKQTNGLEVLTHVGLETVTLNGKPYS
;
A
#
# COMPACT_ATOMS: atom_id res chain seq x y z
N MET A 1 -22.32 -10.60 -4.70
CA MET A 1 -21.21 -9.64 -4.75
C MET A 1 -20.11 -10.23 -3.89
N ASN A 2 -18.92 -10.45 -4.43
CA ASN A 2 -17.81 -10.95 -3.62
C ASN A 2 -17.22 -9.74 -2.89
N ASN A 3 -17.42 -9.67 -1.58
CA ASN A 3 -16.71 -8.72 -0.75
C ASN A 3 -15.25 -9.18 -0.66
N VAL A 4 -14.33 -8.29 -1.00
CA VAL A 4 -12.90 -8.50 -0.72
C VAL A 4 -12.59 -7.74 0.55
N GLU A 5 -12.10 -8.46 1.56
CA GLU A 5 -11.60 -7.87 2.79
C GLU A 5 -10.13 -7.48 2.59
N ILE A 6 -9.82 -6.23 2.88
CA ILE A 6 -8.45 -5.70 2.87
C ILE A 6 -8.10 -5.37 4.32
N LEU A 7 -7.12 -6.09 4.87
CA LEU A 7 -6.64 -5.87 6.23
C LEU A 7 -5.71 -4.65 6.28
N ALA A 8 -5.55 -4.07 7.47
CA ALA A 8 -4.60 -2.99 7.66
C ALA A 8 -3.16 -3.52 7.52
N PRO A 9 -2.36 -3.05 6.54
CA PRO A 9 -1.00 -3.53 6.36
C PRO A 9 -0.04 -3.03 7.44
N ILE A 10 -0.44 -2.03 8.24
CA ILE A 10 0.35 -1.47 9.34
C ILE A 10 -0.58 -0.87 10.39
N THR A 11 -0.17 -0.89 11.66
CA THR A 11 -0.89 -0.19 12.73
C THR A 11 -0.76 1.32 12.55
N GLY A 12 -1.88 2.04 12.63
CA GLY A 12 -1.89 3.49 12.51
C GLY A 12 -3.29 4.09 12.35
N GLN A 13 -3.34 5.36 11.94
CA GLN A 13 -4.57 6.08 11.68
C GLN A 13 -4.94 6.01 10.20
N LEU A 14 -6.13 5.51 9.90
CA LEU A 14 -6.70 5.54 8.55
C LEU A 14 -7.04 6.98 8.15
N ILE A 15 -6.59 7.39 6.95
CA ILE A 15 -6.91 8.67 6.34
C ILE A 15 -7.42 8.47 4.91
N ALA A 16 -8.22 9.42 4.43
CA ALA A 16 -8.67 9.42 3.05
C ALA A 16 -7.48 9.60 2.10
N LEU A 17 -7.48 8.89 0.97
CA LEU A 17 -6.41 9.00 -0.02
C LEU A 17 -6.26 10.44 -0.56
N SER A 18 -7.37 11.18 -0.65
CA SER A 18 -7.41 12.60 -1.03
C SER A 18 -6.65 13.54 -0.08
N SER A 19 -6.34 13.11 1.15
CA SER A 19 -5.55 13.88 2.12
C SER A 19 -4.04 13.70 1.95
N VAL A 20 -3.60 12.79 1.08
CA VAL A 20 -2.19 12.55 0.77
C VAL A 20 -1.65 13.67 -0.10
N LYS A 21 -0.45 14.19 0.21
CA LYS A 21 0.19 15.29 -0.53
C LYS A 21 0.94 14.82 -1.78
N ASP A 22 0.29 13.97 -2.58
CA ASP A 22 0.83 13.45 -3.84
C ASP A 22 -0.30 13.30 -4.85
N ASN A 23 -0.15 13.83 -6.06
CA ASN A 23 -1.22 13.86 -7.06
C ASN A 23 -1.55 12.48 -7.64
N VAL A 24 -0.60 11.55 -7.67
CA VAL A 24 -0.82 10.19 -8.18
C VAL A 24 -1.73 9.43 -7.22
N PHE A 25 -1.51 9.56 -5.91
CA PHE A 25 -2.35 8.93 -4.89
C PHE A 25 -3.64 9.71 -4.63
N SER A 26 -3.57 11.02 -4.35
CA SER A 26 -4.76 11.81 -3.96
C SER A 26 -5.85 11.92 -5.01
N ARG A 27 -5.51 11.69 -6.29
CA ARG A 27 -6.45 11.66 -7.41
C ARG A 27 -6.81 10.25 -7.87
N GLU A 28 -6.43 9.23 -7.09
CA GLU A 28 -6.73 7.82 -7.38
C GLU A 28 -6.20 7.34 -8.76
N VAL A 29 -5.11 7.93 -9.27
CA VAL A 29 -4.56 7.57 -10.60
C VAL A 29 -4.09 6.11 -10.63
N MET A 30 -3.54 5.62 -9.51
CA MET A 30 -3.12 4.22 -9.34
C MET A 30 -4.27 3.29 -8.91
N GLY A 31 -5.48 3.83 -8.73
CA GLY A 31 -6.64 3.11 -8.22
C GLY A 31 -7.19 3.69 -6.93
N LYS A 32 -8.36 3.16 -6.55
CA LYS A 32 -9.06 3.53 -5.32
C LYS A 32 -8.39 2.93 -4.10
N GLY A 33 -8.44 3.62 -2.98
CA GLY A 33 -7.90 3.09 -1.73
C GLY A 33 -7.93 4.08 -0.58
N PHE A 34 -6.99 3.90 0.33
CA PHE A 34 -6.82 4.70 1.54
C PHE A 34 -5.33 4.81 1.86
N ALA A 35 -4.99 5.72 2.77
CA ALA A 35 -3.66 5.80 3.34
C ALA A 35 -3.72 5.60 4.86
N ILE A 36 -2.60 5.19 5.45
CA ILE A 36 -2.46 5.03 6.89
C ILE A 36 -1.28 5.90 7.34
N ILE A 37 -1.50 6.72 8.38
CA ILE A 37 -0.42 7.37 9.11
C ILE A 37 0.09 6.35 10.14
N PRO A 38 1.31 5.78 9.94
CA PRO A 38 1.75 4.64 10.73
C PRO A 38 2.11 5.04 12.15
N THR A 39 1.78 4.16 13.10
CA THR A 39 2.29 4.17 14.48
C THR A 39 3.09 2.90 14.81
N GLY A 40 3.03 1.89 13.94
CA GLY A 40 3.87 0.69 13.98
C GLY A 40 5.12 0.80 13.12
N GLN A 41 5.93 -0.26 13.11
CA GLN A 41 7.18 -0.35 12.34
C GLN A 41 7.19 -1.51 11.34
N GLU A 42 6.28 -2.48 11.49
CA GLU A 42 6.18 -3.65 10.63
C GLU A 42 5.03 -3.48 9.65
N ILE A 43 5.30 -3.82 8.39
CA ILE A 43 4.32 -3.81 7.32
C ILE A 43 4.10 -5.26 6.88
N VAL A 44 2.83 -5.66 6.84
CA VAL A 44 2.41 -7.02 6.51
C VAL A 44 1.53 -7.03 5.26
N ALA A 45 1.35 -8.21 4.68
CA ALA A 45 0.44 -8.40 3.56
C ALA A 45 -1.02 -8.06 3.96
N PRO A 46 -1.71 -7.15 3.25
CA PRO A 46 -3.11 -6.81 3.56
C PRO A 46 -4.12 -7.81 3.00
N VAL A 47 -3.69 -8.69 2.10
CA VAL A 47 -4.52 -9.70 1.42
C VAL A 47 -3.70 -10.95 1.11
N ASP A 48 -4.38 -12.09 0.99
CA ASP A 48 -3.78 -13.32 0.45
C ASP A 48 -3.58 -13.21 -1.07
N GLY A 49 -2.44 -13.69 -1.57
CA GLY A 49 -2.16 -13.74 -3.01
C GLY A 49 -0.68 -13.95 -3.35
N GLU A 50 -0.37 -13.77 -4.63
CA GLU A 50 1.00 -13.83 -5.16
C GLU A 50 1.65 -12.44 -5.12
N VAL A 51 2.89 -12.35 -4.64
CA VAL A 51 3.67 -11.11 -4.72
C VAL A 51 4.18 -10.93 -6.15
N ILE A 52 3.62 -9.96 -6.88
CA ILE A 52 3.92 -9.69 -8.29
C ILE A 52 4.88 -8.53 -8.50
N ALA A 53 5.09 -7.71 -7.46
CA ALA A 53 6.06 -6.63 -7.44
C ALA A 53 6.62 -6.49 -6.02
N LEU A 54 7.94 -6.36 -5.91
CA LEU A 54 8.61 -6.14 -4.63
C LEU A 54 9.75 -5.14 -4.81
N GLN A 55 9.68 -4.07 -4.04
CA GLN A 55 10.71 -3.06 -3.87
C GLN A 55 10.81 -2.74 -2.38
N GLY A 56 11.95 -2.21 -1.91
CA GLY A 56 12.14 -1.98 -0.48
C GLY A 56 11.00 -1.18 0.20
N HIS A 57 10.40 -0.22 -0.51
CA HIS A 57 9.34 0.63 0.02
C HIS A 57 7.94 0.33 -0.56
N ALA A 58 7.78 -0.70 -1.38
CA ALA A 58 6.49 -0.99 -2.01
C ALA A 58 6.37 -2.45 -2.44
N PHE A 59 5.19 -3.01 -2.31
CA PHE A 59 4.90 -4.35 -2.83
C PHE A 59 3.50 -4.43 -3.40
N GLY A 60 3.35 -5.25 -4.44
CA GLY A 60 2.08 -5.54 -5.10
C GLY A 60 1.70 -7.01 -4.90
N ILE A 61 0.46 -7.26 -4.47
CA ILE A 61 -0.10 -8.60 -4.31
C ILE A 61 -1.25 -8.78 -5.31
N LYS A 62 -1.23 -9.89 -6.04
CA LYS A 62 -2.31 -10.31 -6.93
C LYS A 62 -3.10 -11.47 -6.32
N GLN A 63 -4.39 -11.27 -6.16
CA GLN A 63 -5.31 -12.31 -5.72
C GLN A 63 -5.73 -13.21 -6.89
N THR A 64 -6.21 -14.41 -6.57
CA THR A 64 -6.74 -15.37 -7.55
C THR A 64 -8.00 -14.87 -8.26
N ASN A 65 -8.72 -13.92 -7.68
CA ASN A 65 -9.88 -13.25 -8.29
C ASN A 65 -9.49 -12.13 -9.28
N GLY A 66 -8.18 -11.89 -9.48
CA GLY A 66 -7.64 -10.87 -10.37
C GLY A 66 -7.47 -9.48 -9.76
N LEU A 67 -7.86 -9.26 -8.50
CA LEU A 67 -7.59 -8.00 -7.79
C LEU A 67 -6.09 -7.86 -7.55
N GLU A 68 -5.57 -6.67 -7.85
CA GLU A 68 -4.19 -6.28 -7.57
C GLU A 68 -4.20 -5.19 -6.49
N VAL A 69 -3.46 -5.42 -5.40
CA VAL A 69 -3.34 -4.50 -4.27
C VAL A 69 -1.90 -4.02 -4.18
N LEU A 70 -1.71 -2.72 -4.31
CA LEU A 70 -0.41 -2.06 -4.16
C LEU A 70 -0.30 -1.41 -2.77
N THR A 71 0.71 -1.80 -2.01
CA THR A 71 1.11 -1.12 -0.77
C THR A 71 2.37 -0.31 -1.03
N HIS A 72 2.31 1.00 -0.77
CA HIS A 72 3.44 1.93 -0.94
C HIS A 72 3.73 2.65 0.38
N VAL A 73 5.01 2.68 0.77
CA VAL A 73 5.46 3.20 2.06
C VAL A 73 6.01 4.60 1.88
N GLY A 74 5.36 5.58 2.51
CA GLY A 74 5.76 6.99 2.45
C GLY A 74 5.54 7.62 1.07
N LEU A 75 6.05 8.85 0.91
CA LEU A 75 6.10 9.59 -0.35
C LEU A 75 7.57 9.78 -0.74
N GLU A 76 7.86 9.72 -2.04
CA GLU A 76 9.22 9.90 -2.60
C GLU A 76 10.28 8.92 -2.05
N THR A 77 9.88 7.82 -1.42
CA THR A 77 10.78 6.84 -0.79
C THR A 77 11.61 6.01 -1.77
N VAL A 78 11.26 6.06 -3.06
CA VAL A 78 12.11 5.59 -4.16
C VAL A 78 13.50 6.20 -4.12
N THR A 79 13.63 7.46 -3.66
CA THR A 79 14.92 8.16 -3.55
C THR A 79 15.84 7.58 -2.48
N LEU A 80 15.30 6.76 -1.56
CA LEU A 80 16.07 6.16 -0.48
C LEU A 80 16.84 4.90 -0.92
N ASN A 81 16.69 4.48 -2.19
CA ASN A 81 17.42 3.37 -2.80
C ASN A 81 17.41 2.08 -1.95
N GLY A 82 16.24 1.75 -1.41
CA GLY A 82 16.03 0.55 -0.59
C GLY A 82 16.41 0.68 0.88
N LYS A 83 17.03 1.77 1.35
CA LYS A 83 17.28 2.00 2.78
C LYS A 83 16.08 2.75 3.40
N PRO A 84 15.66 2.50 4.64
CA PRO A 84 16.15 1.53 5.63
C PRO A 84 15.49 0.13 5.52
N TYR A 85 14.89 -0.20 4.39
CA TYR A 85 14.09 -1.41 4.22
C TYR A 85 15.01 -2.64 4.09
N SER A 86 14.68 -3.72 4.79
CA SER A 86 15.47 -4.99 4.84
C SER A 86 14.78 -6.07 4.02
#